data_AF-A0A6N9PU00-F1
#
_entry.id   AF-A0A6N9PU00-F1
#
_cell.length_a   1.000
_cell.length_b   1.000
_cell.length_c   1.000
_cell.angle_alpha   90.00
_cell.angle_beta   90.00
_cell.angle_gamma   90.00
#
_symmetry.space_group_name_H-M   'P 1'
#
loop_
_entity.id
_entity.type
_entity.pdbx_description
1 polymer ?
#
loop_
_entity_poly.entity_id
_entity_poly.type
_entity_poly.pdbx_seq_one_letter_code
_entity_poly.pdbx_strand_id
1 'polypeptide(L)' 'HQIWGDEYFSKSNNTITVHIRHLREKMGDSFEEPQYIKTVWGCGYKIEN' A
#
# COMPACT_ATOMS: atom_id res chain seq x y z
N HIS A 1 -5.80 -1.92 -19.40
CA HIS A 1 -6.35 -1.23 -18.22
C HIS A 1 -5.30 -1.24 -17.12
N GLN A 2 -4.39 -0.25 -17.15
CA GLN A 2 -3.34 -0.08 -16.16
C GLN A 2 -3.76 1.11 -15.31
N ILE A 3 -4.46 0.82 -14.22
CA ILE A 3 -4.89 1.87 -13.30
C ILE A 3 -3.68 2.14 -12.40
N TRP A 4 -3.32 3.42 -12.27
CA TRP A 4 -2.26 3.96 -11.41
C TRP A 4 -0.84 3.88 -11.99
N GLY A 5 -0.56 4.80 -12.93
CA GLY A 5 0.77 5.03 -13.50
C GLY A 5 1.69 5.78 -12.54
N ASP A 6 1.60 7.11 -12.44
CA ASP A 6 2.72 7.84 -11.82
C ASP A 6 2.33 9.11 -11.04
N GLU A 7 1.16 9.71 -11.31
CA GLU A 7 0.84 11.02 -10.73
C GLU A 7 0.47 11.00 -9.25
N TYR A 8 -0.14 9.91 -8.75
CA TYR A 8 -0.61 9.85 -7.36
C TYR A 8 0.52 9.62 -6.34
N PHE A 9 1.64 9.01 -6.75
CA PHE A 9 2.74 8.70 -5.85
C PHE A 9 3.48 9.95 -5.36
N SER A 10 3.60 10.99 -6.18
CA SER A 10 4.42 12.16 -5.86
C SER A 10 3.77 13.14 -4.87
N LYS A 11 2.43 13.28 -4.88
CA LYS A 11 1.70 14.19 -3.96
C LYS A 11 0.93 13.50 -2.84
N SER A 12 0.66 12.20 -2.92
CA SER A 12 -0.21 11.49 -1.96
C SER A 12 0.50 10.42 -1.12
N ASN A 13 1.84 10.35 -1.14
CA ASN A 13 2.61 9.35 -0.39
C ASN A 13 2.24 9.27 1.10
N ASN A 14 2.06 10.41 1.77
CA ASN A 14 1.68 10.43 3.19
C ASN A 14 0.24 9.92 3.40
N THR A 15 -0.69 10.32 2.53
CA THR A 15 -2.11 9.95 2.63
C THR A 15 -2.31 8.46 2.35
N ILE A 16 -1.64 7.92 1.33
CA ILE A 16 -1.69 6.48 0.99
C ILE A 16 -1.14 5.66 2.14
N THR A 17 0.00 6.05 2.73
CA THR A 17 0.60 5.32 3.86
C THR A 17 -0.35 5.23 5.06
N VAL A 18 -1.08 6.31 5.37
CA VAL A 18 -2.10 6.33 6.44
C VAL A 18 -3.26 5.39 6.12
N HIS A 19 -3.78 5.43 4.89
CA HIS A 19 -4.87 4.53 4.50
C HIS A 19 -4.43 3.06 4.49
N ILE A 20 -3.23 2.76 4.02
CA ILE A 20 -2.65 1.42 4.06
C ILE A 20 -2.50 0.95 5.51
N ARG A 21 -2.06 1.82 6.43
CA ARG A 21 -2.01 1.48 7.86
C ARG A 21 -3.39 1.12 8.41
N HIS A 22 -4.42 1.93 8.16
CA HIS A 22 -5.78 1.63 8.63
C HIS A 22 -6.34 0.33 8.02
N LEU A 23 -6.03 0.04 6.76
CA LEU A 23 -6.42 -1.21 6.12
C LEU A 23 -5.74 -2.40 6.79
N ARG A 24 -4.43 -2.31 7.04
CA ARG A 24 -3.68 -3.35 7.76
C ARG A 24 -4.25 -3.58 9.16
N GLU A 25 -4.51 -2.52 9.92
CA GLU A 25 -5.12 -2.62 11.26
C GLU A 25 -6.49 -3.32 11.22
N LYS A 26 -7.34 -3.02 10.24
CA LYS A 26 -8.65 -3.68 10.09
C LYS A 26 -8.55 -5.15 9.68
N MET A 27 -7.52 -5.52 8.95
CA MET A 27 -7.29 -6.90 8.47
C MET A 27 -6.41 -7.72 9.41
N GLY A 28 -5.90 -7.13 10.49
CA GLY A 28 -4.91 -7.78 11.36
C GLY A 28 -3.54 -8.01 10.69
N ASP A 29 -3.26 -7.28 9.61
CA ASP A 29 -2.03 -7.39 8.83
C ASP A 29 -0.93 -6.50 9.42
N SER A 30 0.34 -6.81 9.15
CA SER A 30 1.48 -6.06 9.68
C SER A 30 2.51 -5.71 8.61
N PHE A 31 3.40 -4.76 8.92
CA PHE A 31 4.51 -4.43 8.01
C PHE A 31 5.65 -5.46 8.09
N GLU A 32 5.78 -6.12 9.25
CA GLU A 32 6.83 -7.11 9.54
C GLU A 32 6.49 -8.46 8.92
N GLU A 33 5.21 -8.84 8.97
CA GLU A 33 4.67 -10.06 8.37
C GLU A 33 3.42 -9.72 7.54
N PRO A 34 3.60 -9.18 6.32
CA PRO A 34 2.49 -8.80 5.46
C PRO A 34 1.83 -10.03 4.82
N GLN A 35 0.60 -10.32 5.22
CA GLN A 35 -0.23 -11.39 4.66
C GLN A 35 -1.00 -10.93 3.42
N TYR A 36 -1.46 -9.68 3.40
CA TYR A 36 -2.32 -9.17 2.32
C TYR A 36 -1.69 -8.01 1.55
N ILE A 37 -1.08 -7.05 2.25
CA ILE A 37 -0.52 -5.85 1.62
C ILE A 37 1.00 -5.89 1.67
N LYS A 38 1.64 -6.22 0.54
CA LYS A 38 3.10 -6.20 0.40
C LYS A 38 3.60 -4.84 -0.07
N THR A 39 4.66 -4.36 0.56
CA THR A 39 5.35 -3.13 0.14
C THR A 39 6.42 -3.49 -0.90
N VAL A 40 6.33 -2.90 -2.09
CA VAL A 40 7.32 -3.03 -3.16
C VAL A 40 8.14 -1.75 -3.22
N TRP A 41 9.38 -1.82 -2.76
CA TRP A 41 10.28 -0.66 -2.71
C TRP A 41 10.50 -0.05 -4.09
N GLY A 42 10.31 1.26 -4.20
CA GLY A 42 10.41 2.01 -5.46
C GLY A 42 9.22 1.87 -6.41
N CYS A 43 8.22 1.04 -6.08
CA CYS A 43 7.02 0.84 -6.92
C CYS A 43 5.69 1.12 -6.19
N GLY A 44 5.58 0.81 -4.89
CA GLY A 44 4.36 1.05 -4.13
C GLY A 44 3.90 -0.12 -3.26
N TYR A 45 2.59 -0.39 -3.27
CA TYR A 45 1.97 -1.48 -2.53
C TYR A 45 1.29 -2.45 -3.48
N LYS A 46 1.38 -3.74 -3.19
CA LYS A 46 0.72 -4.81 -3.92
C LYS A 46 -0.20 -5.57 -2.97
N ILE A 47 -1.42 -5.85 -3.43
CA ILE A 47 -2.37 -6.69 -2.70
C ILE A 47 -2.26 -8.10 -3.28
N GLU A 48 -2.00 -9.08 -2.42
CA GLU A 48 -1.97 -10.50 -2.76
C GLU A 48 -2.85 -11.28 -1.77
N ASN A 49 -3.33 -12.45 -2.18
CA ASN A 49 -4.23 -13.33 -1.43
C ASN A 49 -3.67 -14.75 -1.44
#